data_AF-A0A291KGS5-F1
#
_entry.id   AF-A0A291KGS5-F1
#
_cell.length_a   1.000
_cell.length_b   1.000
_cell.length_c   1.000
_cell.angle_alpha   90.00
_cell.angle_beta   90.00
_cell.angle_gamma   90.00
#
_symmetry.space_group_name_H-M   'P 1'
#
loop_
_entity.id
_entity.type
_entity.pdbx_description
1 polymer ?
#
loop_
_entity_poly.entity_id
_entity_poly.type
_entity_poly.pdbx_seq_one_letter_code
_entity_poly.pdbx_strand_id
1 'polypeptide(L)'
;MTKTPKKTYQLKQKVQSHQHLEYLSFSDVDPLSVLSDYYTNHKMIVPPKGTIPKEKTSLLEQKKEIKIAKRYIKLHLHRTITLEETANKVFLSPYYFSKLFKSEVGITFIAYVNHQKMIHASELLRNSDLTISHIAQSLGFTQMSYFSKTFKKEFEMTPKEYRKNPTS
;
A
#
# COMPACT_ATOMS: atom_id res chain seq x y z
N MET A 1 1.92 47.27 -23.30
CA MET A 1 2.70 47.78 -22.15
C MET A 1 1.75 48.40 -21.13
N THR A 2 2.18 48.58 -19.87
CA THR A 2 1.30 48.66 -18.66
C THR A 2 0.58 47.31 -18.40
N LYS A 3 0.26 46.81 -17.19
CA LYS A 3 0.30 47.24 -15.76
C LYS A 3 0.76 46.00 -14.92
N THR A 4 1.21 45.98 -13.66
CA THR A 4 1.64 46.94 -12.60
C THR A 4 2.47 46.11 -11.57
N PRO A 5 3.44 46.66 -10.79
CA PRO A 5 4.45 45.86 -10.07
C PRO A 5 4.15 45.57 -8.58
N LYS A 6 5.02 44.73 -7.96
CA LYS A 6 5.53 44.71 -6.55
C LYS A 6 4.58 45.20 -5.41
N LYS A 7 4.49 44.56 -4.22
CA LYS A 7 5.61 44.08 -3.37
C LYS A 7 5.13 43.42 -2.05
N THR A 8 5.97 42.55 -1.47
CA THR A 8 6.10 42.23 -0.01
C THR A 8 5.01 41.42 0.72
N TYR A 9 5.46 40.49 1.57
CA TYR A 9 5.28 40.59 3.03
C TYR A 9 6.56 40.11 3.74
N GLN A 10 6.88 40.67 4.92
CA GLN A 10 7.97 40.24 5.79
C GLN A 10 7.39 39.65 7.09
N LEU A 11 8.12 38.75 7.74
CA LEU A 11 7.91 38.41 9.15
C LEU A 11 9.21 38.59 9.95
N LYS A 12 9.07 38.89 11.25
CA LYS A 12 10.14 39.48 12.09
C LYS A 12 11.02 38.41 12.76
N GLN A 13 12.23 38.81 13.17
CA GLN A 13 13.18 38.00 13.96
C GLN A 13 13.10 38.30 15.48
N LYS A 14 13.79 37.44 16.26
CA LYS A 14 14.09 37.50 17.70
C LYS A 14 12.87 37.20 18.60
N VAL A 15 13.03 36.61 19.79
CA VAL A 15 14.15 36.70 20.77
C VAL A 15 14.49 35.33 21.41
N GLN A 16 15.81 35.00 21.50
CA GLN A 16 16.59 34.21 22.51
C GLN A 16 16.00 32.93 23.18
N SER A 17 16.77 31.91 23.60
CA SER A 17 18.22 31.60 23.48
C SER A 17 18.53 30.15 23.90
N HIS A 18 19.63 29.59 23.37
CA HIS A 18 20.23 28.27 23.65
C HIS A 18 19.41 27.05 23.17
N GLN A 19 20.00 26.01 22.56
CA GLN A 19 21.40 25.78 22.19
C GLN A 19 21.62 25.89 20.67
N HIS A 20 22.87 26.13 20.26
CA HIS A 20 23.25 26.26 18.86
C HIS A 20 23.79 24.92 18.34
N LEU A 21 23.06 24.26 17.45
CA LEU A 21 23.63 23.23 16.58
C LEU A 21 24.18 23.95 15.34
N GLU A 22 25.48 24.22 15.33
CA GLU A 22 26.18 24.60 14.11
C GLU A 22 26.21 23.39 13.17
N TYR A 23 25.32 23.40 12.18
CA TYR A 23 25.47 22.54 11.01
C TYR A 23 26.64 23.10 10.20
N LEU A 24 27.84 22.54 10.46
CA LEU A 24 29.01 22.75 9.61
C LEU A 24 28.65 22.41 8.16
N SER A 25 29.16 23.20 7.22
CA SER A 25 29.04 22.88 5.81
C SER A 25 29.74 21.56 5.52
N PHE A 26 29.09 20.68 4.75
CA PHE A 26 29.65 19.38 4.34
C PHE A 26 30.86 19.48 3.39
N SER A 27 31.40 20.69 3.17
CA SER A 27 32.62 20.98 2.41
C SER A 27 33.91 20.72 3.19
N ASP A 28 33.91 20.93 4.51
CA ASP A 28 35.14 21.20 5.26
C ASP A 28 35.49 20.14 6.32
N VAL A 29 34.74 19.02 6.32
CA VAL A 29 34.95 17.88 7.22
C VAL A 29 35.31 16.65 6.40
N ASP A 30 36.56 16.18 6.51
CA ASP A 30 37.00 14.93 5.89
C ASP A 30 36.15 13.75 6.43
N PRO A 31 35.39 13.03 5.59
CA PRO A 31 34.59 11.89 6.05
C PRO A 31 35.42 10.79 6.72
N LEU A 32 36.72 10.69 6.43
CA LEU A 32 37.61 9.68 7.02
C LEU A 32 38.04 10.04 8.45
N SER A 33 38.15 11.31 8.82
CA SER A 33 38.51 11.70 10.20
C SER A 33 37.37 11.42 11.18
N VAL A 34 36.12 11.75 10.80
CA VAL A 34 34.91 11.44 11.58
C VAL A 34 34.76 9.93 11.82
N LEU A 35 35.07 9.12 10.80
CA LEU A 35 35.09 7.66 10.94
C LEU A 35 36.25 7.18 11.85
N SER A 36 37.44 7.76 11.71
CA SER A 36 38.59 7.46 12.58
C SER A 36 38.28 7.70 14.05
N ASP A 37 37.72 8.85 14.39
CA ASP A 37 37.39 9.22 15.78
C ASP A 37 36.27 8.33 16.36
N TYR A 38 35.30 7.95 15.52
CA TYR A 38 34.25 6.99 15.87
C TYR A 38 34.84 5.62 16.21
N TYR A 39 35.67 5.05 15.33
CA TYR A 39 36.29 3.72 15.54
C TYR A 39 37.35 3.69 16.63
N THR A 40 38.04 4.81 16.89
CA THR A 40 39.09 4.88 17.92
C THR A 40 38.50 4.97 19.32
N ASN A 41 37.42 5.74 19.51
CA ASN A 41 36.74 5.84 20.81
C ASN A 41 35.82 4.63 21.10
N HIS A 42 35.19 4.04 20.08
CA HIS A 42 34.38 2.82 20.24
C HIS A 42 35.24 1.57 20.01
N LYS A 43 36.02 1.20 21.03
CA LYS A 43 36.91 0.02 21.06
C LYS A 43 36.33 -1.17 20.27
N MET A 44 37.13 -1.66 19.31
CA MET A 44 36.73 -2.64 18.30
C MET A 44 35.90 -3.83 18.82
N ILE A 45 34.58 -3.71 18.72
CA ILE A 45 33.73 -4.87 18.40
C ILE A 45 33.71 -4.95 16.88
N VAL A 46 34.59 -5.80 16.32
CA VAL A 46 34.57 -6.07 14.87
C VAL A 46 33.19 -6.64 14.49
N PRO A 47 32.42 -6.00 13.60
CA PRO A 47 31.12 -6.54 13.22
C PRO A 47 31.33 -7.89 12.52
N PRO A 48 30.67 -8.97 12.95
CA PRO A 48 30.84 -10.27 12.32
C PRO A 48 30.41 -10.18 10.84
N LYS A 49 31.28 -10.67 9.94
CA LYS A 49 31.13 -10.52 8.48
C LYS A 49 29.75 -11.00 8.03
N GLY A 50 28.83 -10.06 7.77
CA GLY A 50 27.45 -10.32 7.33
C GLY A 50 26.36 -9.51 8.03
N THR A 51 26.62 -8.87 9.17
CA THR A 51 25.58 -8.10 9.89
C THR A 51 25.50 -6.63 9.48
N ILE A 52 24.62 -6.31 8.54
CA ILE A 52 24.10 -4.93 8.37
C ILE A 52 23.16 -4.63 9.56
N PRO A 53 23.30 -3.48 10.26
CA PRO A 53 22.40 -3.12 11.36
C PRO A 53 20.93 -3.02 10.92
N LYS A 54 20.03 -3.76 11.60
CA LYS A 54 18.59 -3.82 11.31
C LYS A 54 17.78 -2.77 12.08
N GLU A 55 18.19 -1.51 12.02
CA GLU A 55 17.52 -0.43 12.76
C GLU A 55 17.01 0.66 11.82
N LYS A 56 15.76 1.11 12.05
CA LYS A 56 14.98 2.10 11.26
C LYS A 56 14.42 1.61 9.90
N THR A 57 13.68 0.50 9.88
CA THR A 57 12.81 0.12 8.72
C THR A 57 11.47 -0.53 9.11
N SER A 58 11.07 -0.42 10.38
CA SER A 58 10.08 -1.32 11.02
C SER A 58 8.60 -0.91 10.96
N LEU A 59 8.22 0.18 10.29
CA LEU A 59 6.88 0.77 10.42
C LEU A 59 5.88 0.50 9.27
N LEU A 60 6.32 0.08 8.08
CA LEU A 60 5.43 -0.05 6.90
C LEU A 60 5.64 -1.29 6.02
N GLU A 61 6.64 -2.13 6.31
CA GLU A 61 6.96 -3.28 5.47
C GLU A 61 6.00 -4.47 5.68
N GLN A 62 4.89 -4.48 4.94
CA GLN A 62 3.98 -5.63 4.83
C GLN A 62 4.73 -6.90 4.47
N LYS A 63 4.35 -8.01 5.12
CA LYS A 63 4.98 -9.33 4.94
C LYS A 63 4.99 -9.78 3.47
N LYS A 64 6.10 -10.44 3.09
CA LYS A 64 6.35 -10.89 1.70
C LYS A 64 5.23 -11.80 1.19
N GLU A 65 4.69 -12.63 2.06
CA GLU A 65 3.59 -13.57 1.81
C GLU A 65 2.32 -12.80 1.44
N ILE A 66 2.04 -11.68 2.11
CA ILE A 66 0.89 -10.81 1.82
C ILE A 66 1.10 -10.05 0.51
N LYS A 67 2.31 -9.56 0.24
CA LYS A 67 2.67 -8.94 -1.04
C LYS A 67 2.49 -9.93 -2.22
N ILE A 68 2.88 -11.19 -2.06
CA ILE A 68 2.67 -12.27 -3.04
C ILE A 68 1.18 -12.61 -3.18
N ALA A 69 0.46 -12.78 -2.08
CA ALA A 69 -0.97 -13.12 -2.10
C ALA A 69 -1.81 -12.04 -2.79
N LYS A 70 -1.58 -10.75 -2.49
CA LYS A 70 -2.27 -9.63 -3.17
C LYS A 70 -1.98 -9.62 -4.69
N ARG A 71 -0.74 -9.87 -5.11
CA ARG A 71 -0.37 -10.01 -6.53
C ARG A 71 -1.06 -11.20 -7.18
N TYR A 72 -1.13 -12.35 -6.49
CA TYR A 72 -1.83 -13.53 -6.98
C TYR A 72 -3.32 -13.27 -7.17
N ILE A 73 -3.99 -12.66 -6.18
CA ILE A 73 -5.41 -12.29 -6.25
C ILE A 73 -5.68 -11.40 -7.45
N LYS A 74 -4.91 -10.31 -7.65
CA LYS A 74 -5.10 -9.36 -8.76
C LYS A 74 -4.98 -10.02 -10.14
N LEU A 75 -4.13 -11.04 -10.28
CA LEU A 75 -3.94 -11.76 -11.56
C LEU A 75 -5.02 -12.82 -11.84
N HIS A 76 -5.80 -13.23 -10.85
CA HIS A 76 -6.79 -14.33 -10.96
C HIS A 76 -8.23 -13.90 -10.66
N LEU A 77 -8.54 -12.59 -10.67
CA LEU A 77 -9.89 -12.06 -10.44
C LEU A 77 -10.94 -12.65 -11.41
N HIS A 78 -10.50 -13.15 -12.57
CA HIS A 78 -11.33 -13.76 -13.60
C HIS A 78 -11.99 -15.11 -13.23
N ARG A 79 -11.67 -15.68 -12.06
CA ARG A 79 -12.22 -16.96 -11.58
C ARG A 79 -12.51 -16.94 -10.09
N THR A 80 -13.16 -17.99 -9.58
CA THR A 80 -13.21 -18.24 -8.12
C THR A 80 -11.77 -18.33 -7.58
N ILE A 81 -11.50 -17.62 -6.49
CA ILE A 81 -10.20 -17.66 -5.79
C ILE A 81 -10.45 -18.17 -4.37
N THR A 82 -9.75 -19.22 -3.93
CA THR A 82 -9.93 -19.81 -2.61
C THR A 82 -8.85 -19.36 -1.61
N LEU A 83 -9.16 -19.49 -0.31
CA LEU A 83 -8.21 -19.24 0.77
C LEU A 83 -7.07 -20.27 0.70
N GLU A 84 -7.43 -21.51 0.40
CA GLU A 84 -6.58 -22.70 0.40
C GLU A 84 -5.52 -22.62 -0.70
N GLU A 85 -5.91 -22.30 -1.94
CA GLU A 85 -4.94 -22.18 -3.04
C GLU A 85 -4.00 -20.98 -2.83
N THR A 86 -4.51 -19.88 -2.26
CA THR A 86 -3.68 -18.69 -2.00
C THR A 86 -2.71 -18.93 -0.86
N ALA A 87 -3.13 -19.64 0.21
CA ALA A 87 -2.26 -20.07 1.31
C ALA A 87 -1.15 -21.02 0.81
N ASN A 88 -1.52 -22.02 0.00
CA ASN A 88 -0.58 -22.93 -0.64
C ASN A 88 0.42 -22.17 -1.54
N LYS A 89 -0.02 -21.13 -2.26
CA LYS A 89 0.85 -20.30 -3.12
C LYS A 89 1.90 -19.49 -2.34
N VAL A 90 1.74 -19.33 -1.04
CA VAL A 90 2.70 -18.69 -0.12
C VAL A 90 3.28 -19.67 0.92
N PHE A 91 3.09 -20.98 0.73
CA PHE A 91 3.58 -22.06 1.59
C PHE A 91 3.11 -21.98 3.06
N LEU A 92 1.89 -21.49 3.29
CA LEU A 92 1.27 -21.38 4.62
C LEU A 92 0.03 -22.29 4.72
N SER A 93 -0.31 -22.73 5.94
CA SER A 93 -1.60 -23.39 6.17
C SER A 93 -2.77 -22.39 6.03
N PRO A 94 -3.96 -22.80 5.54
CA PRO A 94 -5.09 -21.89 5.33
C PRO A 94 -5.51 -21.14 6.60
N TYR A 95 -5.47 -21.81 7.75
CA TYR A 95 -5.75 -21.22 9.06
C TYR A 95 -4.78 -20.10 9.43
N TYR A 96 -3.47 -20.34 9.30
CA TYR A 96 -2.45 -19.34 9.61
C TYR A 96 -2.49 -18.19 8.60
N PHE A 97 -2.61 -18.49 7.31
CA PHE A 97 -2.77 -17.49 6.25
C PHE A 97 -3.99 -16.59 6.47
N SER A 98 -5.15 -17.15 6.86
CA SER A 98 -6.36 -16.38 7.16
C SER A 98 -6.16 -15.38 8.30
N LYS A 99 -5.51 -15.80 9.39
CA LYS A 99 -5.14 -14.91 10.50
C LYS A 99 -4.15 -13.83 10.04
N LEU A 100 -3.07 -14.23 9.37
CA LEU A 100 -2.01 -13.34 8.90
C LEU A 100 -2.55 -12.27 7.93
N PHE A 101 -3.39 -12.67 6.99
CA PHE A 101 -4.01 -11.76 6.03
C PHE A 101 -4.94 -10.77 6.73
N LYS A 102 -5.75 -11.22 7.70
CA LYS A 102 -6.60 -10.29 8.46
C LYS A 102 -5.78 -9.30 9.30
N SER A 103 -4.66 -9.71 9.92
CA SER A 103 -3.81 -8.78 10.68
C SER A 103 -3.04 -7.79 9.81
N GLU A 104 -2.59 -8.20 8.62
CA GLU A 104 -1.75 -7.37 7.73
C GLU A 104 -2.56 -6.52 6.72
N VAL A 105 -3.85 -6.83 6.54
CA VAL A 105 -4.74 -6.17 5.57
C VAL A 105 -6.00 -5.60 6.23
N GLY A 106 -6.22 -5.83 7.53
CA GLY A 106 -7.37 -5.35 8.32
C GLY A 106 -8.68 -6.10 8.06
N ILE A 107 -8.91 -6.55 6.83
CA ILE A 107 -10.11 -7.28 6.40
C ILE A 107 -9.82 -8.76 6.09
N THR A 108 -10.87 -9.60 6.07
CA THR A 108 -10.72 -11.02 5.74
C THR A 108 -10.33 -11.22 4.28
N PHE A 109 -9.65 -12.33 3.99
CA PHE A 109 -9.26 -12.72 2.62
C PHE A 109 -10.45 -12.67 1.63
N ILE A 110 -11.60 -13.25 1.99
CA ILE A 110 -12.80 -13.26 1.14
C ILE A 110 -13.35 -11.85 0.92
N ALA A 111 -13.33 -10.98 1.95
CA ALA A 111 -13.74 -9.59 1.78
C ALA A 111 -12.81 -8.83 0.83
N TYR A 112 -11.49 -9.05 0.94
CA TYR A 112 -10.51 -8.43 0.03
C TYR A 112 -10.66 -8.92 -1.42
N VAL A 113 -10.83 -10.23 -1.64
CA VAL A 113 -11.08 -10.79 -2.99
C VAL A 113 -12.35 -10.20 -3.59
N ASN A 114 -13.45 -10.15 -2.82
CA ASN A 114 -14.71 -9.57 -3.28
C ASN A 114 -14.56 -8.09 -3.60
N HIS A 115 -13.96 -7.28 -2.72
CA HIS A 115 -13.69 -5.86 -2.95
C HIS A 115 -12.90 -5.63 -4.25
N GLN A 116 -11.79 -6.35 -4.46
CA GLN A 116 -11.01 -6.24 -5.69
C GLN A 116 -11.82 -6.61 -6.95
N LYS A 117 -12.71 -7.61 -6.87
CA LYS A 117 -13.66 -7.94 -7.95
C LYS A 117 -14.73 -6.87 -8.15
N MET A 118 -15.21 -6.21 -7.10
CA MET A 118 -16.20 -5.13 -7.21
C MET A 118 -15.59 -3.88 -7.84
N ILE A 119 -14.34 -3.52 -7.49
CA ILE A 119 -13.59 -2.48 -8.19
C ILE A 119 -13.49 -2.78 -9.69
N HIS A 120 -13.06 -3.99 -10.09
CA HIS A 120 -12.97 -4.36 -11.51
C HIS A 120 -14.34 -4.44 -12.20
N ALA A 121 -15.38 -4.88 -11.49
CA ALA A 121 -16.76 -4.81 -11.99
C ALA A 121 -17.19 -3.37 -12.28
N SER A 122 -16.83 -2.40 -11.42
CA SER A 122 -17.14 -0.98 -11.63
C SER A 122 -16.43 -0.43 -12.88
N GLU A 123 -15.19 -0.83 -13.13
CA GLU A 123 -14.44 -0.48 -14.34
C GLU A 123 -15.13 -1.01 -15.60
N LEU A 124 -15.52 -2.29 -15.60
CA LEU A 124 -16.22 -2.93 -16.72
C LEU A 124 -17.64 -2.37 -16.93
N LEU A 125 -18.33 -1.94 -15.86
CA LEU A 125 -19.66 -1.33 -15.95
C LEU A 125 -19.63 0.08 -16.56
N ARG A 126 -18.57 0.86 -16.29
CA ARG A 126 -18.32 2.20 -16.86
C ARG A 126 -17.78 2.14 -18.29
N ASN A 127 -16.86 1.21 -18.57
CA ASN A 127 -16.02 1.24 -19.77
C ASN A 127 -16.40 0.19 -20.84
N SER A 128 -17.52 -0.51 -20.70
CA SER A 128 -17.98 -1.50 -21.70
C SER A 128 -19.48 -1.74 -21.68
N ASP A 129 -20.03 -2.17 -22.83
CA ASP A 129 -21.43 -2.57 -22.98
C ASP A 129 -21.73 -4.01 -22.52
N LEU A 130 -20.72 -4.75 -22.05
CA LEU A 130 -20.84 -6.15 -21.60
C LEU A 130 -22.02 -6.31 -20.63
N THR A 131 -22.82 -7.37 -20.79
CA THR A 131 -24.00 -7.56 -19.92
C THR A 131 -23.56 -7.73 -18.46
N ILE A 132 -24.38 -7.26 -17.52
CA ILE A 132 -24.13 -7.42 -16.08
C ILE A 132 -23.91 -8.90 -15.73
N SER A 133 -24.64 -9.81 -16.41
CA SER A 133 -24.47 -11.25 -16.25
C SER A 133 -23.08 -11.73 -16.69
N HIS A 134 -22.62 -11.28 -17.87
CA HIS A 134 -21.30 -11.61 -18.37
C HIS A 134 -20.18 -11.05 -17.48
N ILE A 135 -20.30 -9.82 -16.98
CA ILE A 135 -19.32 -9.21 -16.05
C ILE A 135 -19.21 -10.02 -14.75
N ALA A 136 -20.34 -10.50 -14.21
CA ALA A 136 -20.32 -11.35 -13.01
C ALA A 136 -19.65 -12.72 -13.30
N GLN A 137 -19.99 -13.35 -14.43
CA GLN A 137 -19.41 -14.63 -14.85
C GLN A 137 -17.91 -14.52 -15.14
N SER A 138 -17.47 -13.47 -15.85
CA SER A 138 -16.05 -13.20 -16.14
C SER A 138 -15.25 -12.82 -14.91
N LEU A 139 -15.90 -12.54 -13.77
CA LEU A 139 -15.31 -12.38 -12.44
C LEU A 139 -15.48 -13.65 -11.57
N GLY A 140 -15.89 -14.77 -12.15
CA GLY A 140 -16.07 -16.04 -11.43
C GLY A 140 -17.18 -16.04 -10.38
N PHE A 141 -18.25 -15.24 -10.55
CA PHE A 141 -19.46 -15.37 -9.74
C PHE A 141 -20.44 -16.36 -10.39
N THR A 142 -20.74 -17.46 -9.67
CA THR A 142 -21.78 -18.41 -10.08
C THR A 142 -23.19 -17.83 -9.85
N GLN A 143 -23.44 -17.26 -8.67
CA GLN A 143 -24.77 -16.77 -8.30
C GLN A 143 -24.92 -15.25 -8.53
N MET A 144 -25.74 -14.88 -9.51
CA MET A 144 -26.03 -13.48 -9.86
C MET A 144 -26.58 -12.65 -8.69
N SER A 145 -27.35 -13.28 -7.81
CA SER A 145 -27.91 -12.68 -6.61
C SER A 145 -26.83 -12.37 -5.55
N TYR A 146 -25.75 -13.16 -5.49
CA TYR A 146 -24.61 -12.87 -4.61
C TYR A 146 -23.76 -11.73 -5.17
N PHE A 147 -23.45 -11.75 -6.47
CA PHE A 147 -22.78 -10.63 -7.16
C PHE A 147 -23.53 -9.31 -6.94
N SER A 148 -24.84 -9.29 -7.21
CA SER A 148 -25.65 -8.06 -7.12
C SER A 148 -25.76 -7.53 -5.69
N LYS A 149 -25.85 -8.42 -4.69
CA LYS A 149 -25.84 -8.04 -3.26
C LYS A 149 -24.48 -7.52 -2.82
N THR A 150 -23.38 -8.15 -3.23
CA THR A 150 -22.02 -7.70 -2.90
C THR A 150 -21.72 -6.35 -3.56
N PHE A 151 -22.09 -6.15 -4.83
CA PHE A 151 -21.89 -4.87 -5.52
C PHE A 151 -22.70 -3.73 -4.87
N LYS A 152 -23.98 -3.97 -4.54
CA LYS A 152 -24.80 -2.98 -3.81
C LYS A 152 -24.31 -2.72 -2.39
N LYS A 153 -23.61 -3.66 -1.75
CA LYS A 153 -22.95 -3.39 -0.46
C LYS A 153 -21.70 -2.50 -0.63
N GLU A 154 -20.97 -2.64 -1.74
CA GLU A 154 -19.71 -1.94 -1.97
C GLU A 154 -19.91 -0.49 -2.47
N PHE A 155 -20.91 -0.27 -3.33
CA PHE A 155 -21.16 1.03 -3.98
C PHE A 155 -22.53 1.65 -3.64
N GLU A 156 -23.27 1.07 -2.69
CA GLU A 156 -24.65 1.45 -2.27
C GLU A 156 -25.74 1.38 -3.37
N MET A 157 -25.33 1.22 -4.63
CA MET A 157 -26.15 1.14 -5.85
C MET A 157 -26.08 -0.27 -6.47
N THR A 158 -27.14 -0.72 -7.15
CA THR A 158 -27.05 -1.95 -7.96
C THR A 158 -26.16 -1.74 -9.20
N PRO A 159 -25.60 -2.81 -9.80
CA PRO A 159 -24.84 -2.72 -11.05
C PRO A 159 -25.60 -2.01 -12.20
N LYS A 160 -26.93 -2.11 -12.22
CA LYS A 160 -27.79 -1.48 -13.25
C LYS A 160 -27.97 0.02 -13.03
N GLU A 161 -28.04 0.46 -11.77
CA GLU A 161 -28.08 1.88 -11.41
C GLU A 161 -26.70 2.51 -11.62
N TYR A 162 -25.63 1.83 -11.19
CA TYR A 162 -24.25 2.28 -11.32
C TYR A 162 -23.79 2.45 -12.77
N ARG A 163 -24.21 1.58 -13.71
CA ARG A 163 -23.95 1.78 -15.14
C ARG A 163 -24.66 3.01 -15.71
N LYS A 164 -25.87 3.33 -15.25
CA LYS A 164 -26.62 4.51 -15.74
C LYS A 164 -26.03 5.81 -15.22
N ASN A 165 -25.78 5.85 -13.92
CA ASN A 165 -25.27 7.01 -13.19
C ASN A 165 -24.00 6.60 -12.45
N PRO A 166 -22.84 6.50 -13.11
CA PRO A 166 -21.60 6.16 -12.44
C PRO A 166 -21.18 7.30 -11.51
N THR A 167 -21.08 7.02 -10.21
CA THR A 167 -20.45 7.94 -9.27
C THR A 167 -18.96 8.05 -9.57
N SER A 168 -18.48 9.29 -9.60
CA SER A 168 -17.10 9.71 -9.91
C SER A 168 -16.15 9.55 -8.73
#